data_AF-A0A1Y2T2V0-F1
#
_entry.id   AF-A0A1Y2T2V0-F1
#
_cell.length_a   1.000
_cell.length_b   1.000
_cell.length_c   1.000
_cell.angle_alpha   90.00
_cell.angle_beta   90.00
_cell.angle_gamma   90.00
#
_symmetry.space_group_name_H-M   'P 1'
#
loop_
_entity.id
_entity.type
_entity.pdbx_description
1 polymer ?
#
loop_
_entity_poly.entity_id
_entity_poly.type
_entity_poly.pdbx_seq_one_letter_code
_entity_poly.pdbx_strand_id
1 'polypeptide(L)' 'MVTRPSTTPPSRGESRPPVPEPAPGPVSEPREIVVSGSGQGHGVGMSQWGAYGMALQGKSYVEILTHYFTGTKVETR' A
#
# COMPACT_ATOMS: atom_id res chain seq x y z
N MET A 1 -21.14 -26.72 37.07
CA MET A 1 -21.09 -25.60 38.03
C MET A 1 -19.71 -25.64 38.70
N VAL A 2 -18.79 -24.75 38.31
CA VAL A 2 -17.42 -24.70 38.87
C VAL A 2 -17.29 -23.40 39.67
N THR A 3 -17.14 -23.53 40.99
CA THR A 3 -16.90 -22.45 41.94
C THR A 3 -15.47 -21.93 41.78
N ARG A 4 -15.32 -20.62 41.54
CA ARG A 4 -14.01 -19.96 41.46
C ARG A 4 -13.57 -19.51 42.87
N PRO A 5 -12.31 -19.72 43.29
CA PRO A 5 -11.82 -19.21 44.56
C PRO A 5 -11.62 -17.69 44.49
N SER A 6 -12.13 -17.00 45.51
CA SER A 6 -11.95 -15.57 45.73
C SER A 6 -10.52 -15.32 46.20
N THR A 7 -9.74 -14.56 45.44
CA THR A 7 -8.44 -14.03 45.90
C THR A 7 -8.59 -12.53 46.06
N THR A 8 -8.59 -12.08 47.31
CA THR A 8 -8.54 -10.68 47.71
C THR A 8 -7.20 -10.08 47.28
N PRO A 9 -7.16 -8.97 46.52
CA PRO A 9 -5.90 -8.28 46.23
C PRO A 9 -5.42 -7.50 47.47
N PRO A 10 -4.11 -7.39 47.71
CA PRO A 10 -3.61 -6.53 48.77
C PRO A 10 -3.82 -5.04 48.41
N SER A 11 -4.62 -4.34 49.21
CA SER A 11 -4.62 -2.87 49.23
C SER A 11 -3.29 -2.39 49.79
N ARG A 12 -2.48 -1.73 48.95
CA ARG A 12 -1.34 -0.95 49.44
C ARG A 12 -1.22 0.35 48.67
N GLY A 13 -1.79 1.39 49.26
CA GLY A 13 -1.47 2.77 48.94
C GLY A 13 -0.06 3.10 49.40
N GLU A 14 0.92 2.86 48.54
CA GLU A 14 2.25 3.46 48.64
C GLU A 14 2.48 4.22 47.33
N SER A 15 2.32 5.54 47.40
CA SER A 15 2.63 6.47 46.31
C SER A 15 4.14 6.41 46.07
N ARG A 16 4.56 5.63 45.07
CA ARG A 16 5.95 5.66 44.60
C ARG A 16 6.25 7.09 44.12
N PRO A 17 7.34 7.74 44.56
CA PRO A 17 7.70 9.05 44.02
C PRO A 17 7.89 8.93 42.49
N PRO A 18 7.46 9.93 41.70
CA PRO A 18 7.64 9.90 40.27
C PRO A 18 9.14 9.80 39.97
N VAL A 19 9.51 8.77 39.20
CA VAL A 19 10.85 8.72 38.60
C VAL A 19 10.96 9.97 37.71
N PRO A 20 12.04 10.76 37.78
CA PRO A 20 12.21 11.87 36.86
C PRO A 20 12.13 11.31 35.43
N GLU A 21 11.17 11.80 34.67
CA GLU A 21 11.03 11.46 33.26
C GLU A 21 12.33 11.90 32.57
N PRO A 22 12.98 11.01 31.79
CA PRO A 22 14.20 11.40 31.09
C PRO A 22 13.87 12.61 30.21
N ALA A 23 14.70 13.65 30.29
CA ALA A 23 14.57 14.83 29.45
C ALA A 23 14.39 14.39 27.99
N PRO A 24 13.46 15.00 27.22
CA PRO A 24 13.31 14.65 25.82
C PRO A 24 14.66 14.85 25.14
N GLY A 25 15.25 13.74 24.65
CA GLY A 25 16.41 13.80 23.78
C GLY A 25 16.06 14.59 22.51
N PRO A 26 17.05 14.98 21.69
CA PRO A 26 16.78 15.71 20.45
C PRO A 26 15.78 14.91 19.61
N VAL A 27 14.55 15.42 19.52
CA VAL A 27 13.51 14.85 18.69
C VAL A 27 13.97 15.03 17.25
N SER A 28 14.25 13.90 16.59
CA SER A 28 14.59 13.92 15.18
C SER A 28 13.30 14.22 14.44
N GLU A 29 13.20 15.43 13.87
CA GLU A 29 12.05 15.80 13.05
C GLU A 29 11.85 14.76 11.94
N PRO A 30 10.61 14.32 11.65
CA PRO A 30 10.35 13.43 10.53
C PRO A 30 10.87 14.07 9.25
N ARG A 31 11.80 13.40 8.58
CA ARG A 31 12.26 13.82 7.26
C ARG A 31 11.26 13.34 6.22
N GLU A 32 10.50 14.26 5.65
CA GLU A 32 9.62 13.98 4.54
C GLU A 32 10.43 13.80 3.25
N ILE A 33 10.20 12.69 2.55
CA ILE A 33 10.78 12.43 1.22
C ILE A 33 9.61 12.29 0.26
N VAL A 34 9.42 13.29 -0.62
CA VAL A 34 8.41 13.28 -1.67
C VAL A 34 9.05 12.74 -2.95
N VAL A 35 8.48 11.66 -3.48
CA VAL A 35 8.85 11.12 -4.79
C VAL A 35 7.67 11.30 -5.73
N SER A 36 7.90 11.92 -6.88
CA SER A 36 6.90 12.14 -7.92
C SER A 36 7.26 11.36 -9.18
N GLY A 37 6.26 10.74 -9.81
CA GLY A 37 6.43 9.95 -11.02
C GLY A 37 5.11 9.80 -11.77
N SER A 38 5.15 9.21 -12.95
CA SER A 38 3.99 8.96 -13.80
C SER A 38 4.00 7.54 -14.35
N GLY A 39 2.82 7.05 -14.75
CA GLY A 39 2.63 5.67 -15.18
C GLY A 39 2.39 4.71 -14.02
N GLN A 40 1.69 3.62 -14.30
CA GLN A 40 1.34 2.57 -13.33
C GLN A 40 1.69 1.22 -13.95
N GLY A 41 2.82 0.62 -13.54
CA GLY A 41 3.29 -0.69 -14.01
C GLY A 41 4.72 -0.68 -14.55
N HIS A 42 5.15 -1.80 -15.13
CA HIS A 42 6.53 -1.98 -15.62
C HIS A 42 6.81 -1.35 -16.98
N GLY A 43 5.81 -0.72 -17.63
CA GLY A 43 5.99 0.09 -18.84
C GLY A 43 6.32 -0.69 -20.13
N VAL A 44 6.11 -2.01 -20.18
CA VAL A 44 6.43 -2.85 -21.36
C VAL A 44 5.16 -3.51 -21.90
N GLY A 45 5.05 -3.63 -23.21
CA GLY A 45 3.91 -4.25 -23.87
C GLY A 45 2.71 -3.32 -23.97
N MET A 46 1.54 -3.77 -23.51
CA MET A 46 0.27 -3.07 -23.69
C MET A 46 -0.11 -2.20 -22.49
N SER A 47 -0.34 -0.91 -22.74
CA SER A 47 -1.01 -0.03 -21.77
C SER A 47 -2.51 -0.34 -21.72
N GLN A 48 -3.01 -0.78 -20.57
CA GLN A 48 -4.44 -1.07 -20.37
C GLN A 48 -5.31 0.17 -20.65
N TRP A 49 -4.91 1.33 -20.11
CA TRP A 49 -5.61 2.59 -20.33
C TRP A 49 -5.53 3.06 -21.79
N GLY A 50 -4.40 2.84 -22.45
CA GLY A 50 -4.27 3.16 -23.87
C GLY A 50 -5.11 2.24 -24.75
N ALA A 51 -5.18 0.95 -24.46
CA ALA A 51 -6.08 0.00 -25.14
C ALA A 51 -7.55 0.38 -24.96
N TYR A 52 -7.95 0.79 -23.74
CA TYR A 52 -9.29 1.32 -23.47
C TYR A 52 -9.58 2.58 -24.31
N GLY A 53 -8.65 3.54 -24.35
CA GLY A 53 -8.79 4.75 -25.18
C GLY A 53 -8.92 4.45 -26.68
N MET A 54 -8.14 3.49 -27.20
CA MET A 54 -8.27 3.04 -28.59
C MET A 54 -9.63 2.37 -28.86
N ALA A 55 -10.13 1.56 -27.92
CA ALA A 55 -11.45 0.94 -28.05
C ALA A 55 -12.56 1.99 -28.07
N LEU A 56 -12.47 3.04 -27.24
CA LEU A 56 -13.40 4.18 -27.28
C LEU A 56 -13.36 4.96 -28.61
N GLN A 57 -12.22 4.92 -29.32
CA GLN A 57 -12.08 5.47 -30.67
C GLN A 57 -12.55 4.50 -31.77
N GLY A 58 -13.14 3.36 -31.40
CA GLY A 58 -13.68 2.37 -32.34
C GLY A 58 -12.66 1.41 -32.91
N LYS A 59 -11.44 1.35 -32.36
CA LYS A 59 -10.41 0.40 -32.81
C LYS A 59 -10.78 -1.03 -32.43
N SER A 60 -10.60 -1.95 -33.36
CA SER A 60 -10.77 -3.38 -33.13
C SER A 60 -9.66 -3.94 -32.24
N TYR A 61 -9.91 -5.08 -31.59
CA TYR A 61 -8.89 -5.75 -30.78
C TYR A 61 -7.63 -6.12 -31.58
N VAL A 62 -7.77 -6.43 -32.88
CA VAL A 62 -6.65 -6.72 -33.78
C VAL A 62 -5.77 -5.48 -33.97
N GLU A 63 -6.37 -4.32 -34.24
CA GLU A 63 -5.64 -3.04 -34.36
C GLU A 63 -4.96 -2.66 -33.05
N ILE A 64 -5.62 -2.90 -31.90
CA ILE A 64 -5.04 -2.63 -30.58
C ILE A 64 -3.83 -3.53 -30.33
N LEU A 65 -3.96 -4.84 -30.53
CA LEU A 65 -2.88 -5.80 -30.31
C LEU A 65 -1.68 -5.52 -31.23
N THR A 66 -1.93 -5.30 -32.51
CA THR A 66 -0.85 -5.05 -33.50
C THR A 66 -0.17 -3.69 -33.32
N HIS A 67 -0.82 -2.72 -32.66
CA HIS A 67 -0.21 -1.45 -32.25
C HIS A 67 0.83 -1.64 -31.14
N TYR A 68 0.49 -2.42 -30.09
CA TYR A 68 1.39 -2.65 -28.95
C TYR A 68 2.44 -3.74 -29.19
N PHE A 69 2.13 -4.70 -30.06
CA PHE A 69 3.00 -5.83 -30.37
C PHE A 69 3.35 -5.82 -31.86
N THR A 70 4.27 -4.95 -32.24
CA THR A 70 4.72 -4.79 -33.62
C THR A 70 5.28 -6.11 -34.18
N GLY A 71 4.88 -6.48 -35.40
CA GLY A 71 5.34 -7.72 -36.05
C GLY A 71 4.58 -8.98 -35.63
N THR A 72 3.53 -8.87 -34.81
CA THR A 72 2.67 -10.01 -34.46
C THR A 72 1.50 -10.19 -35.42
N LYS A 73 0.91 -11.39 -35.43
CA LYS A 73 -0.34 -11.71 -36.11
C LYS A 73 -1.32 -12.34 -35.13
N VAL A 74 -2.59 -12.01 -35.31
CA VAL A 74 -3.69 -12.60 -34.56
C VAL A 74 -4.20 -13.82 -35.32
N GLU A 75 -4.23 -14.98 -34.68
CA GLU A 75 -4.70 -16.23 -35.26
C GLU A 75 -5.84 -16.82 -34.42
N THR A 76 -6.80 -17.43 -35.10
CA THR A 76 -7.88 -18.19 -34.47
C THR A 76 -7.41 -19.64 -34.33
N ARG A 77 -7.66 -20.26 -33.17
CA ARG A 77 -7.32 -21.65 -32.91
C ARG A 77 -8.44 -22.60 -33.36
#